data_AF-A0A9X8XF16-F1
#
_entry.id   AF-A0A9X8XF16-F1
#
_cell.length_a   1.000
_cell.length_b   1.000
_cell.length_c   1.000
_cell.angle_alpha   90.00
_cell.angle_beta   90.00
_cell.angle_gamma   90.00
#
_symmetry.space_group_name_H-M   'P 1'
#
loop_
_entity.id
_entity.type
_entity.pdbx_description
1 polymer ?
#
loop_
_entity_poly.entity_id
_entity_poly.type
_entity_poly.pdbx_seq_one_letter_code
_entity_poly.pdbx_strand_id
1 'polypeptide(L)'
;MQLKIVNATKKGYLIAYDGDGIDTAYPFSKTRRGRVQKNMAHTITTDDSKTVLENYRIRKLTPKECWRLMGCSDEDFKKAEQVNSNSQLYKQAGNAIVVDVLEAIFKQLFLTEVQNES
;
A
#
# COMPACT_ATOMS: atom_id res chain seq x y z
N MET A 1 9.47 2.21 -19.26
CA MET A 1 9.98 0.88 -19.71
C MET A 1 9.28 -0.22 -18.92
N GLN A 2 9.19 -1.47 -19.41
CA GLN A 2 8.12 -2.41 -19.02
C GLN A 2 8.59 -3.82 -18.57
N LEU A 3 7.92 -4.39 -17.56
CA LEU A 3 8.08 -5.77 -17.06
C LEU A 3 6.79 -6.58 -17.30
N LYS A 4 6.91 -7.86 -17.67
CA LYS A 4 5.75 -8.74 -17.90
C LYS A 4 5.47 -9.59 -16.66
N ILE A 5 4.26 -9.49 -16.12
CA ILE A 5 3.78 -10.23 -14.96
C ILE A 5 2.79 -11.29 -15.42
N VAL A 6 3.04 -12.55 -15.10
CA VAL A 6 2.20 -13.68 -15.53
C VAL A 6 0.77 -13.51 -15.00
N ASN A 7 -0.22 -13.58 -15.89
CA ASN A 7 -1.63 -13.45 -15.55
C ASN A 7 -2.49 -14.23 -16.55
N ALA A 8 -3.61 -14.79 -16.15
CA ALA A 8 -4.49 -15.55 -17.05
C ALA A 8 -5.39 -14.67 -17.93
N THR A 9 -4.85 -13.59 -18.49
CA THR A 9 -5.51 -12.85 -19.58
C THR A 9 -5.33 -13.59 -20.90
N LYS A 10 -6.07 -13.21 -21.96
CA LYS A 10 -5.86 -13.77 -23.32
C LYS A 10 -4.41 -13.64 -23.82
N LYS A 11 -3.69 -12.61 -23.36
CA LYS A 11 -2.27 -12.38 -23.69
C LYS A 11 -1.31 -13.19 -22.79
N GLY A 12 -1.78 -13.74 -21.67
CA GLY A 12 -0.98 -14.50 -20.70
C GLY A 12 -0.16 -13.66 -19.72
N TYR A 13 -0.24 -12.33 -19.80
CA TYR A 13 0.50 -11.43 -18.90
C TYR A 13 -0.18 -10.06 -18.77
N LEU A 14 0.21 -9.35 -17.70
CA LEU A 14 0.03 -7.92 -17.51
C LEU A 14 1.39 -7.23 -17.68
N ILE A 15 1.35 -5.99 -18.14
CA ILE A 15 2.55 -5.15 -18.26
C ILE A 15 2.62 -4.29 -17.01
N ALA A 16 3.77 -4.21 -16.35
CA ALA A 16 4.06 -3.30 -15.25
C ALA A 16 5.12 -2.28 -15.68
N TYR A 17 4.98 -1.06 -15.19
CA TYR A 17 5.93 0.05 -15.35
C TYR A 17 6.51 0.43 -14.00
N ASP A 18 7.55 1.26 -14.03
CA ASP A 18 8.14 1.83 -12.83
C ASP A 18 7.07 2.56 -11.99
N GLY A 19 7.05 2.33 -10.68
CA GLY A 19 6.04 2.84 -9.75
C GLY A 19 4.77 1.98 -9.63
N ASP A 20 4.57 0.96 -10.48
CA ASP A 20 3.42 0.05 -10.34
C ASP A 20 3.58 -0.87 -9.12
N GLY A 21 2.50 -1.02 -8.35
CA GLY A 21 2.40 -2.03 -7.32
C GLY A 21 2.24 -3.40 -7.95
N ILE A 22 3.04 -4.37 -7.48
CA ILE A 22 3.01 -5.74 -8.00
C ILE A 22 2.72 -6.69 -6.86
N ASP A 23 1.84 -7.66 -7.12
CA ASP A 23 1.68 -8.84 -6.27
C ASP A 23 2.33 -10.02 -6.97
N THR A 24 3.51 -10.39 -6.48
CA THR A 24 4.23 -11.61 -6.87
C THR A 24 4.32 -12.60 -5.72
N ALA A 25 3.35 -12.64 -4.80
CA ALA A 25 3.41 -13.59 -3.68
C ALA A 25 3.55 -15.06 -4.14
N TYR A 26 3.24 -15.35 -5.41
CA TYR A 26 3.34 -16.68 -6.01
C TYR A 26 3.85 -16.63 -7.47
N PRO A 27 5.12 -16.29 -7.71
CA PRO A 27 5.63 -15.99 -9.05
C PRO A 27 5.70 -17.23 -9.96
N PHE A 28 5.78 -18.42 -9.36
CA PHE A 28 5.84 -19.71 -10.08
C PHE A 28 4.53 -20.51 -9.99
N SER A 29 3.46 -19.92 -9.44
CA SER A 29 2.21 -20.66 -9.28
C SER A 29 1.53 -20.89 -10.62
N LYS A 30 1.08 -22.12 -10.84
CA LYS A 30 0.27 -22.51 -12.00
C LYS A 30 -1.20 -22.09 -11.85
N THR A 31 -1.64 -21.74 -10.64
CA THR A 31 -3.06 -21.45 -10.31
C THR A 31 -3.30 -20.01 -9.88
N ARG A 32 -2.33 -19.34 -9.25
CA ARG A 32 -2.43 -17.94 -8.85
C ARG A 32 -1.89 -17.01 -9.93
N ARG A 33 -2.62 -15.92 -10.17
CA ARG A 33 -2.31 -14.90 -11.17
C ARG A 33 -1.55 -13.76 -10.50
N GLY A 34 -0.47 -13.26 -11.11
CA GLY A 34 0.17 -12.04 -10.66
C GLY A 34 -0.73 -10.83 -10.89
N ARG A 35 -0.62 -9.82 -10.03
CA ARG A 35 -1.43 -8.59 -10.13
C ARG A 35 -0.53 -7.38 -10.32
N VAL A 36 -1.06 -6.38 -11.01
CA VAL A 36 -0.40 -5.09 -11.25
C VAL A 36 -1.41 -3.99 -10.95
N GLN A 37 -1.07 -3.09 -10.03
CA GLN A 37 -1.78 -1.87 -9.71
C GLN A 37 -1.04 -0.69 -10.31
N LYS A 38 -1.73 0.10 -11.15
CA LYS A 38 -1.09 1.15 -11.94
C LYS A 38 -0.81 2.39 -11.10
N ASN A 39 0.47 2.75 -10.94
CA ASN A 39 0.93 3.85 -10.10
C ASN A 39 0.30 3.84 -8.69
N MET A 40 0.01 2.66 -8.17
CA MET A 40 -0.70 2.48 -6.90
C MET A 40 -0.12 1.28 -6.16
N ALA A 41 -0.04 1.39 -4.84
CA ALA A 41 0.25 0.26 -3.98
C ALA A 41 -0.95 -0.70 -3.91
N HIS A 42 -0.67 -1.98 -3.64
CA HIS A 42 -1.69 -2.88 -3.11
C HIS A 42 -2.06 -2.47 -1.68
N THR A 43 -3.23 -2.91 -1.21
CA THR A 43 -3.65 -2.73 0.20
C THR A 43 -2.54 -3.19 1.13
N ILE A 44 -2.07 -2.30 2.00
CA ILE A 44 -1.07 -2.64 3.01
C ILE A 44 -1.74 -3.56 4.03
N THR A 45 -1.14 -4.73 4.26
CA THR A 45 -1.59 -5.69 5.26
C THR A 45 -0.56 -5.78 6.38
N THR A 46 -0.81 -6.62 7.37
CA THR A 46 0.06 -6.78 8.54
C THR A 46 1.39 -7.50 8.26
N ASP A 47 1.66 -7.79 6.99
CA ASP A 47 2.85 -8.46 6.49
C ASP A 47 3.67 -7.54 5.57
N ASP A 48 4.88 -7.97 5.23
CA ASP A 48 5.83 -7.23 4.40
C ASP A 48 5.79 -7.63 2.91
N SER A 49 4.70 -8.28 2.45
CA SER A 49 4.63 -8.85 1.10
C SER A 49 4.28 -7.84 -0.01
N LYS A 50 4.14 -6.56 0.33
CA LYS A 50 3.75 -5.52 -0.64
C LYS A 50 4.97 -5.05 -1.42
N THR A 51 4.89 -5.16 -2.74
CA THR A 51 6.01 -4.85 -3.62
C THR A 51 5.68 -3.80 -4.66
N VAL A 52 6.70 -3.07 -5.08
CA VAL A 52 6.66 -2.05 -6.13
C VAL A 52 7.76 -2.36 -7.14
N LEU A 53 7.51 -2.03 -8.41
CA LEU A 53 8.55 -2.04 -9.43
C LEU A 53 9.32 -0.73 -9.38
N GLU A 54 10.62 -0.82 -9.12
CA GLU A 54 11.53 0.32 -9.13
C GLU A 54 12.83 -0.07 -9.85
N ASN A 55 13.22 0.68 -10.88
CA ASN A 55 14.47 0.50 -11.61
C ASN A 55 14.71 -0.97 -12.04
N TYR A 56 13.70 -1.61 -12.63
CA TYR A 56 13.70 -3.03 -13.06
C TYR A 56 13.72 -4.08 -11.95
N ARG A 57 13.65 -3.65 -10.69
CA ARG A 57 13.66 -4.56 -9.55
C ARG A 57 12.32 -4.50 -8.83
N ILE A 58 11.72 -5.66 -8.65
CA ILE A 58 10.60 -5.81 -7.73
C ILE A 58 11.20 -5.77 -6.33
N ARG A 59 10.85 -4.76 -5.55
CA ARG A 59 11.29 -4.62 -4.16
C ARG A 59 10.10 -4.48 -3.22
N LYS A 60 10.32 -4.83 -1.95
CA LYS A 60 9.35 -4.57 -0.89
C LYS A 60 9.22 -3.08 -0.64
N LEU A 61 8.01 -2.64 -0.29
CA LEU A 61 7.81 -1.36 0.36
C LEU A 61 8.44 -1.42 1.74
N THR A 62 9.15 -0.36 2.13
CA THR A 62 9.73 -0.19 3.46
C THR A 62 8.65 0.15 4.48
N PRO A 63 8.89 -0.02 5.79
CA PRO A 63 7.92 0.38 6.81
C PRO A 63 7.55 1.85 6.70
N LYS A 64 8.53 2.71 6.40
CA LYS A 64 8.32 4.15 6.20
C LYS A 64 7.38 4.45 5.03
N GLU A 65 7.56 3.77 3.89
CA GLU A 65 6.67 3.91 2.75
C GLU A 65 5.24 3.45 3.08
N CYS A 66 5.09 2.34 3.82
CA CYS A 66 3.78 1.87 4.28
C CYS A 66 3.10 2.89 5.21
N TRP A 67 3.84 3.54 6.10
CA TRP A 67 3.30 4.59 6.99
C TRP A 67 2.88 5.84 6.21
N ARG A 68 3.68 6.26 5.23
CA ARG A 68 3.30 7.36 4.33
C ARG A 68 2.02 7.05 3.54
N LEU A 69 1.85 5.82 3.08
CA LEU A 69 0.61 5.38 2.41
C LEU A 69 -0.62 5.42 3.34
N MET A 70 -0.43 5.33 4.66
CA MET A 70 -1.49 5.51 5.65
C MET A 70 -1.74 6.98 6.01
N GLY A 71 -1.00 7.92 5.44
CA GLY A 71 -1.09 9.35 5.77
C GLY A 71 -0.40 9.73 7.09
N CYS A 72 0.46 8.87 7.63
CA CYS A 72 1.21 9.18 8.84
C CYS A 72 2.44 10.05 8.54
N SER A 73 2.75 10.97 9.46
CA SER A 73 3.91 11.86 9.33
C SER A 73 5.25 11.11 9.44
N ASP A 74 6.29 11.65 8.81
CA ASP A 74 7.65 11.11 8.92
C ASP A 74 8.17 11.23 10.37
N GLU A 75 7.73 12.25 11.11
CA GLU A 75 8.07 12.47 12.52
C GLU A 75 7.51 11.37 13.41
N ASP A 76 6.25 10.99 13.22
CA ASP A 76 5.61 9.95 14.02
C ASP A 76 6.17 8.56 13.69
N PHE A 77 6.49 8.33 12.41
CA PHE A 77 7.23 7.13 12.01
C PHE A 77 8.59 7.04 12.73
N LYS A 78 9.39 8.12 12.76
CA LYS A 78 10.70 8.13 13.43
C LYS A 78 10.60 7.84 14.93
N LYS A 79 9.58 8.39 15.60
CA LYS A 79 9.33 8.10 17.03
C LYS A 79 8.98 6.62 17.22
N ALA A 80 8.12 6.06 16.36
CA ALA A 80 7.74 4.66 16.43
C ALA A 80 8.92 3.73 16.13
N GLU A 81 9.77 4.07 15.16
CA GLU A 81 10.95 3.30 14.75
C GLU A 81 11.98 3.14 15.87
N GLN A 82 12.11 4.13 16.75
CA GLN A 82 13.04 4.07 17.90
C GLN A 82 12.67 3.00 18.93
N VAL A 83 11.42 2.56 18.96
CA VAL A 83 10.89 1.64 19.99
C VAL A 83 10.22 0.38 19.42
N ASN A 84 10.18 0.22 18.08
CA ASN A 84 9.55 -0.92 17.41
C ASN A 84 10.49 -1.55 16.37
N SER A 85 10.40 -2.87 16.21
CA SER A 85 11.03 -3.57 15.09
C SER A 85 10.30 -3.31 13.77
N ASN A 86 10.99 -3.50 12.64
CA ASN A 86 10.39 -3.41 11.30
C ASN A 86 9.12 -4.24 11.16
N SER A 87 9.12 -5.47 11.69
CA SER A 87 7.94 -6.34 11.66
C SER A 87 6.74 -5.75 12.43
N GLN A 88 6.99 -5.05 13.53
CA GLN A 88 5.94 -4.35 14.28
C GLN A 88 5.45 -3.11 13.53
N LEU A 89 6.36 -2.35 12.90
CA LEU A 89 6.00 -1.17 12.11
C LEU A 89 5.12 -1.53 10.90
N TYR A 90 5.40 -2.65 10.21
CA TYR A 90 4.51 -3.16 9.16
C TYR A 90 3.13 -3.53 9.70
N LYS A 91 3.08 -4.21 10.85
CA LYS A 91 1.80 -4.56 11.50
C LYS A 91 0.98 -3.34 11.89
N GLN A 92 1.64 -2.31 12.42
CA GLN A 92 1.00 -1.04 12.77
C GLN A 92 0.41 -0.37 11.54
N ALA A 93 1.16 -0.26 10.45
CA ALA A 93 0.64 0.27 9.18
C ALA A 93 -0.52 -0.57 8.64
N GLY A 94 -0.40 -1.90 8.62
CA GLY A 94 -1.42 -2.80 8.08
C GLY A 94 -2.73 -2.85 8.87
N ASN A 95 -2.71 -2.50 10.16
CA ASN A 95 -3.90 -2.40 11.01
C ASN A 95 -4.45 -0.97 11.10
N ALA A 96 -3.75 0.02 10.56
CA ALA A 96 -4.15 1.41 10.61
C ALA A 96 -5.30 1.70 9.65
N ILE A 97 -5.92 2.87 9.85
CA ILE A 97 -6.87 3.48 8.93
C ILE A 97 -6.15 4.66 8.27
N VAL A 98 -6.36 4.87 6.97
CA VAL A 98 -5.78 5.99 6.23
C VAL A 98 -6.26 7.32 6.84
N VAL A 99 -5.32 8.16 7.26
CA VAL A 99 -5.59 9.43 7.97
C VAL A 99 -6.52 10.33 7.16
N ASP A 100 -6.24 10.50 5.87
CA ASP A 100 -7.04 11.35 4.98
C ASP A 100 -8.51 10.92 4.90
N VAL A 101 -8.77 9.61 4.93
CA VAL A 101 -10.13 9.06 4.89
C VAL A 101 -10.84 9.33 6.21
N LEU A 102 -10.15 9.14 7.34
CA LEU A 102 -10.69 9.42 8.66
C LEU A 102 -11.03 10.92 8.81
N GLU A 103 -10.15 11.80 8.35
CA GLU A 103 -10.40 13.24 8.33
C GLU A 103 -11.63 13.61 7.52
N ALA A 104 -11.82 13.02 6.33
CA ALA A 104 -12.98 13.28 5.49
C ALA A 104 -14.28 12.85 6.17
N ILE A 105 -14.29 11.69 6.85
CA ILE A 105 -15.43 11.21 7.62
C ILE A 105 -15.77 12.19 8.76
N PHE A 106 -14.77 12.63 9.53
CA PHE A 106 -14.99 13.58 10.61
C PHE A 106 -15.46 14.95 10.13
N LYS A 107 -14.92 15.45 9.01
CA LYS A 107 -15.43 16.68 8.38
C LYS A 107 -16.92 16.57 8.10
N GLN A 108 -17.37 15.45 7.51
CA GLN A 108 -18.81 15.27 7.24
C GLN A 108 -19.64 15.16 8.53
N LEU A 109 -19.14 14.46 9.54
CA LEU A 109 -19.86 14.29 10.81
C LEU A 109 -20.08 15.63 11.50
N PHE A 110 -19.02 16.42 11.69
CA PHE A 110 -19.10 17.68 12.45
C PHE A 110 -19.70 18.84 11.64
N LEU A 111 -19.56 18.87 10.30
CA LEU A 111 -20.23 19.88 9.47
C LEU A 111 -21.76 19.68 9.44
N THR A 112 -22.22 18.44 9.58
CA THR A 112 -23.66 18.12 9.61
C THR A 112 -24.29 18.56 10.95
N GLU A 113 -23.56 18.51 12.05
CA GLU A 113 -24.05 18.95 13.36
C GLU A 113 -24.27 20.46 13.41
N VAL A 114 -23.37 21.26 12.83
CA VAL A 114 -23.50 22.74 12.80
C VAL A 114 -24.69 23.21 11.96
N GLN A 115 -25.06 22.47 10.90
CA GLN A 115 -26.19 22.83 10.04
C GLN A 115 -27.56 22.46 10.60
N ASN A 116 -27.64 21.53 11.55
CA ASN A 116 -28.91 21.11 12.16
C ASN A 116 -29.27 21.93 13.41
N GLU A 117 -28.36 22.76 13.91
CA GLU A 117 -28.59 23.72 15.00
C GLU A 117 -28.86 25.15 14.50
N SER A 118 -28.93 25.37 13.17
CA SER A 118 -29.23 26.66 12.52
C SER A 118 -30.61 26.70 11.89
#